data_AF-A0A1X1YA86-F1
#
_entry.id   AF-A0A1X1YA86-F1
#
_cell.length_a   1.000
_cell.length_b   1.000
_cell.length_c   1.000
_cell.angle_alpha   90.00
_cell.angle_beta   90.00
_cell.angle_gamma   90.00
#
_symmetry.space_group_name_H-M   'P 1'
#
loop_
_entity.id
_entity.type
_entity.pdbx_description
1 polymer ?
#
loop_
_entity_poly.entity_id
_entity_poly.type
_entity_poly.pdbx_seq_one_letter_code
_entity_poly.pdbx_strand_id
1 'polypeptide(L)'
;MSDFPDAVRAMMEQFFADIKAANANGPKPLDIVRSAFPFDVQPDHQADAFHYALREHGDYVATGGRDWHDDRRRGLRSFYAMLRQENLVITYCPSQGWGYEQRLPKDDDLIVRIEDPTDEQEIIWRFLPDHLEP
;
A
#
# COMPACT_ATOMS: atom_id res chain seq x y z
N MET A 1 14.46 0.87 -14.92
CA MET A 1 14.57 -0.48 -14.34
C MET A 1 14.93 -0.26 -12.89
N SER A 2 13.95 -0.28 -11.99
CA SER A 2 14.20 -0.23 -10.56
C SER A 2 14.80 -1.58 -10.18
N ASP A 3 16.06 -1.58 -9.73
CA ASP A 3 16.74 -2.78 -9.26
C ASP A 3 16.28 -2.99 -7.82
N PHE A 4 15.14 -3.67 -7.67
CA PHE A 4 14.62 -4.05 -6.35
C PHE A 4 15.69 -4.88 -5.64
N PRO A 5 16.19 -4.46 -4.47
CA PRO A 5 17.17 -5.26 -3.75
C PRO A 5 16.60 -6.65 -3.47
N ASP A 6 17.35 -7.70 -3.81
CA ASP A 6 16.91 -9.10 -3.65
C ASP A 6 16.40 -9.39 -2.22
N ALA A 7 16.97 -8.71 -1.22
CA ALA A 7 16.54 -8.80 0.18
C ALA A 7 15.12 -8.28 0.41
N VAL A 8 14.74 -7.16 -0.21
CA VAL A 8 13.38 -6.60 -0.10
C VAL A 8 12.39 -7.51 -0.81
N ARG A 9 12.75 -8.05 -1.99
CA ARG A 9 11.93 -9.05 -2.69
C ARG A 9 11.71 -10.30 -1.84
N ALA A 10 12.77 -10.89 -1.29
CA ALA A 10 12.67 -12.08 -0.46
C ALA A 10 11.83 -11.83 0.81
N MET A 11 11.98 -10.64 1.40
CA MET A 11 11.18 -10.22 2.56
C MET A 11 9.70 -10.06 2.19
N MET A 12 9.38 -9.47 1.04
CA MET A 12 8.02 -9.38 0.52
C MET A 12 7.43 -10.76 0.24
N GLU A 13 8.17 -11.64 -0.43
CA GLU A 13 7.73 -13.02 -0.72
C GLU A 13 7.46 -13.80 0.57
N GLN A 14 8.35 -13.68 1.57
CA GLN A 14 8.16 -14.29 2.87
C GLN A 14 6.97 -13.70 3.60
N PHE A 15 6.79 -12.37 3.61
CA PHE A 15 5.65 -11.70 4.21
C PHE A 15 4.33 -12.18 3.60
N PHE A 16 4.24 -12.29 2.26
CA PHE A 16 3.05 -12.81 1.59
C PHE A 16 2.83 -14.30 1.86
N ALA A 17 3.90 -15.09 1.98
CA ALA A 17 3.82 -16.50 2.36
C ALA A 17 3.30 -16.65 3.79
N ASP A 18 3.77 -15.83 4.73
CA ASP A 18 3.35 -15.82 6.14
C ASP A 18 1.88 -15.39 6.27
N ILE A 19 1.47 -14.36 5.52
CA ILE A 19 0.08 -13.94 5.37
C ILE A 19 -0.79 -15.10 4.87
N LYS A 20 -0.31 -15.85 3.87
CA LYS A 20 -1.04 -17.00 3.31
C LYS A 20 -1.07 -18.20 4.27
N ALA A 21 -0.03 -18.36 5.10
CA ALA A 21 0.12 -19.43 6.08
C ALA A 21 -0.60 -19.14 7.41
N ALA A 22 -0.98 -17.90 7.67
CA ALA A 22 -1.77 -17.50 8.82
C ALA A 22 -3.12 -18.23 8.85
N ASN A 23 -3.14 -19.36 9.55
CA ASN A 23 -4.31 -20.22 9.80
C ASN A 23 -5.19 -19.63 10.92
N ALA A 24 -6.35 -20.27 11.18
CA ALA A 24 -7.47 -19.84 12.04
C ALA A 24 -7.16 -19.27 13.45
N ASN A 25 -5.93 -19.38 13.95
CA ASN A 25 -5.53 -18.94 15.29
C ASN A 25 -4.51 -17.76 15.28
N GLY A 26 -4.08 -17.28 14.11
CA GLY A 26 -3.21 -16.11 13.96
C GLY A 26 -3.98 -14.83 13.59
N PRO A 27 -3.36 -13.63 13.74
CA PRO A 27 -3.96 -12.39 13.25
C PRO A 27 -4.20 -12.49 11.75
N LYS A 28 -5.38 -12.05 11.29
CA LYS A 28 -5.71 -12.15 9.87
C LYS A 28 -4.81 -11.21 9.09
N PRO A 29 -4.42 -11.55 7.84
CA PRO A 29 -3.63 -10.66 6.99
C PRO A 29 -4.19 -9.23 6.87
N LEU A 30 -5.52 -9.13 6.80
CA LEU A 30 -6.21 -7.84 6.78
C LEU A 30 -6.00 -7.04 8.08
N ASP A 31 -5.97 -7.71 9.23
CA ASP A 31 -5.75 -7.05 10.51
C ASP A 31 -4.31 -6.51 10.59
N ILE A 32 -3.33 -7.29 10.14
CA ILE A 32 -1.91 -6.87 10.06
C ILE A 32 -1.79 -5.59 9.22
N VAL A 33 -2.29 -5.61 7.98
CA VAL A 33 -2.15 -4.47 7.07
C VAL A 33 -2.92 -3.25 7.56
N ARG A 34 -4.10 -3.43 8.16
CA ARG A 34 -4.87 -2.32 8.72
C ARG A 34 -4.22 -1.74 9.97
N SER A 35 -3.59 -2.55 10.80
CA SER A 35 -2.80 -2.08 11.95
C SER A 35 -1.53 -1.35 11.52
N ALA A 36 -0.98 -1.68 10.36
CA ALA A 36 0.17 -0.99 9.77
C ALA A 36 -0.21 0.28 9.00
N PHE A 37 -1.46 0.74 9.03
CA PHE A 37 -1.86 1.96 8.31
C PHE A 37 -0.99 3.17 8.72
N PRO A 38 -0.50 3.98 7.77
CA PRO A 38 0.62 4.90 8.04
C PRO A 38 0.25 6.10 8.92
N PHE A 39 -1.04 6.39 9.09
CA PHE A 39 -1.50 7.61 9.75
C PHE A 39 -2.68 7.37 10.68
N ASP A 40 -2.77 8.17 11.74
CA ASP A 40 -4.01 8.37 12.49
C ASP A 40 -4.87 9.41 11.77
N VAL A 41 -5.81 8.92 10.95
CA VAL A 41 -6.62 9.75 10.04
C VAL A 41 -7.78 10.38 10.78
N GLN A 42 -7.91 11.71 10.69
CA GLN A 42 -9.00 12.44 11.31
C GLN A 42 -10.36 11.97 10.75
N PRO A 43 -11.40 11.87 11.59
CA PRO A 43 -12.68 11.25 11.17
C PRO A 43 -13.32 11.85 9.91
N ASP A 44 -13.17 13.15 9.71
CA ASP A 44 -13.65 13.89 8.53
C ASP A 44 -12.85 13.56 7.26
N HIS A 45 -11.57 13.23 7.38
CA HIS A 45 -10.71 12.81 6.26
C HIS A 45 -10.80 11.31 5.94
N GLN A 46 -11.52 10.51 6.75
CA GLN A 46 -11.66 9.07 6.51
C GLN A 46 -12.60 8.75 5.34
N ALA A 47 -13.47 9.68 4.95
CA ALA A 47 -14.36 9.52 3.80
C ALA A 47 -13.70 9.86 2.46
N ASP A 48 -12.47 10.37 2.48
CA ASP A 48 -11.77 10.79 1.26
C ASP A 48 -11.32 9.61 0.40
N ALA A 49 -11.27 9.88 -0.91
CA ALA A 49 -10.83 8.92 -1.91
C ALA A 49 -9.40 8.40 -1.68
N PHE A 50 -8.52 9.22 -1.10
CA PHE A 50 -7.16 8.85 -0.75
C PHE A 50 -7.11 7.76 0.33
N HIS A 51 -7.86 7.97 1.42
CA HIS A 51 -7.98 6.97 2.48
C HIS A 51 -8.56 5.68 1.94
N TYR A 52 -9.59 5.76 1.09
CA TYR A 52 -10.16 4.61 0.43
C TYR A 52 -9.13 3.87 -0.44
N ALA A 53 -8.39 4.58 -1.31
CA ALA A 53 -7.38 3.98 -2.18
C ALA A 53 -6.25 3.30 -1.41
N LEU A 54 -5.80 3.87 -0.30
CA LEU A 54 -4.81 3.23 0.58
C LEU A 54 -5.39 1.98 1.26
N ARG A 55 -6.64 2.00 1.73
CA ARG A 55 -7.27 0.80 2.27
C ARG A 55 -7.42 -0.29 1.23
N GLU A 56 -7.77 0.06 0.00
CA GLU A 56 -7.83 -0.86 -1.14
C GLU A 56 -6.45 -1.47 -1.42
N HIS A 57 -5.42 -0.65 -1.52
CA HIS A 57 -4.04 -1.11 -1.67
C HIS A 57 -3.67 -2.13 -0.58
N GLY A 58 -3.88 -1.78 0.68
CA GLY A 58 -3.57 -2.65 1.80
C GLY A 58 -4.38 -3.96 1.81
N ASP A 59 -5.68 -3.90 1.55
CA ASP A 59 -6.52 -5.10 1.40
C ASP A 59 -6.03 -5.99 0.24
N TYR A 60 -5.55 -5.40 -0.85
CA TYR A 60 -4.97 -6.15 -1.98
C TYR A 60 -3.65 -6.81 -1.58
N VAL A 61 -2.73 -6.08 -0.92
CA VAL A 61 -1.49 -6.63 -0.35
C VAL A 61 -1.81 -7.83 0.55
N ALA A 62 -2.80 -7.71 1.43
CA ALA A 62 -3.18 -8.78 2.35
C ALA A 62 -3.78 -10.03 1.68
N THR A 63 -4.39 -9.89 0.50
CA THR A 63 -5.24 -10.95 -0.09
C THR A 63 -4.83 -11.39 -1.48
N GLY A 64 -3.91 -10.67 -2.14
CA GLY A 64 -3.64 -10.78 -3.57
C GLY A 64 -4.88 -10.49 -4.43
N GLY A 65 -5.83 -9.71 -3.92
CA GLY A 65 -7.11 -9.47 -4.58
C GLY A 65 -7.96 -10.73 -4.76
N ARG A 66 -7.77 -11.77 -3.92
CA ARG A 66 -8.63 -12.95 -3.91
C ARG A 66 -10.08 -12.51 -3.66
N ASP A 67 -10.99 -13.01 -4.49
CA ASP A 67 -12.42 -12.68 -4.46
C ASP A 67 -12.78 -11.21 -4.77
N TRP A 68 -11.82 -10.40 -5.26
CA TRP A 68 -12.13 -9.06 -5.76
C TRP A 68 -12.81 -9.13 -7.14
N HIS A 69 -13.85 -8.33 -7.33
CA HIS A 69 -14.44 -8.08 -8.64
C HIS A 69 -13.47 -7.34 -9.56
N ASP A 70 -13.59 -7.56 -10.87
CA ASP A 70 -12.69 -6.98 -11.87
C ASP A 70 -12.68 -5.45 -11.87
N ASP A 71 -13.81 -4.81 -11.55
CA ASP A 71 -13.89 -3.35 -11.47
C ASP A 71 -13.06 -2.79 -10.30
N ARG A 72 -13.02 -3.50 -9.17
CA ARG A 72 -12.21 -3.14 -8.00
C ARG A 72 -10.71 -3.23 -8.33
N ARG A 73 -10.31 -4.33 -8.97
CA ARG A 73 -8.93 -4.52 -9.46
C ARG A 73 -8.53 -3.46 -10.48
N ARG A 74 -9.42 -3.17 -11.43
CA ARG A 74 -9.22 -2.12 -12.43
C ARG A 74 -9.05 -0.75 -11.78
N GLY A 75 -9.84 -0.45 -10.75
CA GLY A 75 -9.71 0.80 -9.97
C GLY A 75 -8.32 0.93 -9.36
N LEU A 76 -7.84 -0.11 -8.67
CA LEU A 76 -6.51 -0.12 -8.06
C LEU A 76 -5.38 0.00 -9.08
N ARG A 77 -5.48 -0.72 -10.21
CA ARG A 77 -4.51 -0.61 -11.31
C ARG A 77 -4.48 0.79 -11.91
N SER A 78 -5.65 1.41 -12.15
CA SER A 78 -5.73 2.78 -12.65
C SER A 78 -5.13 3.78 -11.67
N PHE A 79 -5.33 3.57 -10.38
CA PHE A 79 -4.73 4.38 -9.33
C PHE A 79 -3.19 4.29 -9.35
N TYR A 80 -2.61 3.08 -9.43
CA TYR A 80 -1.16 2.94 -9.58
C TYR A 80 -0.64 3.57 -10.86
N ALA A 81 -1.35 3.40 -11.98
CA ALA A 81 -0.97 3.98 -13.26
C ALA A 81 -0.91 5.52 -13.16
N MET A 82 -1.90 6.16 -12.53
CA MET A 82 -1.92 7.60 -12.31
C MET A 82 -0.73 8.06 -11.45
N LEU A 83 -0.48 7.41 -10.30
CA LEU A 83 0.66 7.77 -9.44
C LEU A 83 1.99 7.69 -10.18
N ARG A 84 2.18 6.69 -11.04
CA ARG A 84 3.41 6.52 -11.83
C ARG A 84 3.50 7.52 -12.98
N GLN A 85 2.43 7.71 -13.73
CA GLN A 85 2.40 8.58 -14.90
C GLN A 85 2.63 10.04 -14.52
N GLU A 86 2.08 10.47 -13.39
CA GLU A 86 2.19 11.84 -12.90
C GLU A 86 3.34 12.04 -11.90
N ASN A 87 4.09 10.96 -11.60
CA ASN A 87 5.19 10.92 -10.63
C ASN A 87 4.77 11.46 -9.25
N LEU A 88 3.63 10.98 -8.76
CA LEU A 88 2.97 11.42 -7.53
C LEU A 88 3.12 10.41 -6.39
N VAL A 89 3.12 10.94 -5.17
CA VAL A 89 3.01 10.21 -3.92
C VAL A 89 1.86 10.81 -3.10
N ILE A 90 1.14 9.97 -2.36
CA ILE A 90 0.13 10.46 -1.43
C ILE A 90 0.81 11.06 -0.19
N THR A 91 0.30 12.18 0.29
CA THR A 91 0.68 12.74 1.58
C THR A 91 -0.55 12.96 2.45
N TYR A 92 -0.34 13.01 3.75
CA TYR A 92 -1.38 13.30 4.72
C TYR A 92 -0.88 14.28 5.76
N CYS A 93 -1.69 15.30 6.03
CA CYS A 93 -1.46 16.25 7.10
C CYS A 93 -2.75 16.37 7.93
N PRO A 94 -2.75 16.12 9.24
CA PRO A 94 -3.97 16.19 10.05
C PRO A 94 -4.74 17.51 9.97
N SER A 95 -4.05 18.63 9.71
CA SER A 95 -4.67 19.96 9.62
C SER A 95 -5.12 20.34 8.20
N GLN A 96 -4.62 19.68 7.16
CA GLN A 96 -4.90 20.02 5.75
C GLN A 96 -5.61 18.89 4.99
N GLY A 97 -5.62 17.68 5.55
CA GLY A 97 -6.14 16.48 4.91
C GLY A 97 -5.13 15.79 4.00
N TRP A 98 -5.67 15.10 3.01
CA TRP A 98 -4.91 14.33 2.03
C TRP A 98 -4.43 15.19 0.87
N GLY A 99 -3.33 14.77 0.24
CA GLY A 99 -2.80 15.44 -0.94
C GLY A 99 -2.05 14.50 -1.87
N TYR A 100 -1.89 14.98 -3.10
CA TYR A 100 -0.86 14.49 -4.00
C TYR A 100 0.33 15.43 -3.94
N GLU A 101 1.53 14.87 -3.87
CA GLU A 101 2.76 15.61 -4.00
C GLU A 101 3.67 14.96 -5.02
N GLN A 102 4.60 15.75 -5.57
CA GLN A 102 5.65 15.21 -6.43
C GLN A 102 6.55 14.28 -5.62
N ARG A 103 6.91 13.14 -6.23
CA ARG A 103 7.86 12.19 -5.66
C ARG A 103 9.22 12.82 -5.48
N LEU A 104 9.79 12.59 -4.31
CA LEU A 104 11.19 12.83 -4.00
C LEU A 104 11.98 11.53 -4.21
N PRO A 105 13.30 11.61 -4.49
CA PRO A 105 14.12 10.40 -4.60
C PRO A 105 14.06 9.49 -3.37
N LYS A 106 13.85 10.05 -2.18
CA LYS A 106 13.72 9.30 -0.92
C LYS A 106 12.41 8.55 -0.76
N ASP A 107 11.38 8.89 -1.55
CA ASP A 107 10.10 8.20 -1.48
C ASP A 107 10.20 6.81 -2.12
N ASP A 108 11.24 6.56 -2.94
CA ASP A 108 11.47 5.29 -3.64
C ASP A 108 10.17 4.79 -4.31
N ASP A 109 9.81 3.52 -4.06
CA ASP A 109 8.59 2.90 -4.57
C ASP A 109 7.37 3.08 -3.63
N LEU A 110 7.45 3.89 -2.57
CA LEU A 110 6.31 4.12 -1.67
C LEU A 110 5.15 4.80 -2.39
N ILE A 111 3.91 4.32 -2.22
CA ILE A 111 2.73 4.98 -2.79
C ILE A 111 2.25 6.17 -1.93
N VAL A 112 2.74 6.24 -0.70
CA VAL A 112 2.41 7.24 0.32
C VAL A 112 3.67 7.62 1.08
N ARG A 113 3.88 8.90 1.34
CA ARG A 113 5.08 9.39 2.03
C ARG A 113 4.91 9.19 3.53
N ILE A 114 5.85 8.44 4.12
CA ILE A 114 5.94 8.18 5.56
C ILE A 114 7.30 8.72 6.01
N GLU A 115 7.34 9.49 7.10
CA GLU A 115 8.60 10.13 7.54
C GLU A 115 9.61 9.11 8.07
N ASP A 116 9.16 8.25 9.00
CA ASP A 116 9.97 7.18 9.61
C ASP A 116 9.15 5.87 9.57
N PRO A 117 9.08 5.18 8.41
CA PRO A 117 8.29 3.96 8.30
C PRO A 117 8.90 2.83 9.14
N THR A 118 8.04 1.98 9.69
CA THR A 118 8.47 0.66 10.17
C THR A 118 8.79 -0.25 8.99
N ASP A 119 9.55 -1.33 9.23
CA ASP A 119 9.85 -2.34 8.18
C ASP A 119 8.56 -2.87 7.52
N GLU A 120 7.51 -3.11 8.32
CA GLU A 120 6.20 -3.53 7.83
C GLU A 120 5.56 -2.45 6.94
N GLN A 121 5.60 -1.19 7.34
CA GLN A 121 5.06 -0.10 6.54
C GLN A 121 5.81 0.09 5.23
N GLU A 122 7.14 -0.06 5.25
CA GLU A 122 7.96 0.05 4.05
C GLU A 122 7.65 -1.06 3.04
N ILE A 123 7.29 -2.26 3.52
CA ILE A 123 6.85 -3.40 2.69
C ILE A 123 5.43 -3.20 2.18
N ILE A 124 4.51 -2.79 3.07
CA ILE A 124 3.08 -2.78 2.78
C ILE A 124 2.74 -1.63 1.85
N TRP A 125 3.31 -0.44 2.06
CA TRP A 125 2.87 0.81 1.43
C TRP A 125 3.69 1.23 0.21
N ARG A 126 4.28 0.25 -0.48
CA ARG A 126 5.00 0.44 -1.74
C ARG A 126 4.25 -0.15 -2.91
N PHE A 127 4.61 0.27 -4.11
CA PHE A 127 4.20 -0.42 -5.31
C PHE A 127 4.56 -1.90 -5.22
N LEU A 128 3.62 -2.75 -5.62
CA LEU A 128 3.86 -4.17 -5.72
C LEU A 128 4.75 -4.44 -6.94
N PRO A 129 5.57 -5.51 -6.91
CA PRO A 129 6.26 -5.98 -8.10
C PRO A 129 5.26 -6.25 -9.23
N ASP A 130 5.65 -5.95 -10.48
CA ASP A 130 4.78 -6.05 -11.68
C ASP A 130 3.99 -7.37 -11.80
N HIS A 131 4.58 -8.49 -11.37
CA HIS A 131 3.95 -9.82 -11.43
C HIS A 131 2.91 -10.08 -10.33
N LEU A 132 2.77 -9.18 -9.36
CA LEU A 132 1.81 -9.23 -8.27
C LEU A 132 0.74 -8.13 -8.39
N GLU A 133 0.86 -7.22 -9.35
CA GLU A 133 -0.10 -6.13 -9.54
C GLU A 133 -1.49 -6.60 -10.05
N PRO A 134 -2.57 -5.86 -9.73
CA PRO A 134 -3.97 -6.20 -10.09
C PRO A 134 -4.36 -6.09 -11.56
#